data_AF-A0A257TC57-F1
#
_entry.id   AF-A0A257TC57-F1
#
_cell.length_a   1.000
_cell.length_b   1.000
_cell.length_c   1.000
_cell.angle_alpha   90.00
_cell.angle_beta   90.00
_cell.angle_gamma   90.00
#
_symmetry.space_group_name_H-M   'P 1'
#
loop_
_entity.id
_entity.type
_entity.pdbx_description
1 polymer ?
#
loop_
_entity_poly.entity_id
_entity_poly.type
_entity_poly.pdbx_seq_one_letter_code
_entity_poly.pdbx_strand_id
1 'polypeptide(L)'
;MQPSRQALKARYVFPITAPPIADGVVTIENGLIVAVGRKTDGCPVRDLGNVALLPGLINAHTHLEFSGLSAPLGTPGMAFTDWIRLVVAHRRQLPLPFNLIDIQDGANECGSYGTVAYGDIATTAWGADLEWASLGATIFLEVIGLKAELIEARLATARKHLTPREFRHWRAGLSPHAPYSVHPELFDRLLTLAADANSPIAFHLAETLEELDLLATGGGPFRELLSDLGAWDETAIPRGTRPLDYLRRLAASGVHAIVIHGNYLDQEEIEFAAAHAERLTIVYCPRTHAYFDHARHPLPQLLAAGANVALGTDSRASNPDLNLLEEIRYVARHYPELPPSTALEL
;
A
#
# COMPACT_ATOMS: atom_id res chain seq x y z
N MET A 1 -2.66 39.42 4.07
CA MET A 1 -2.99 38.49 5.17
C MET A 1 -1.75 38.37 6.03
N GLN A 2 -1.83 38.58 7.35
CA GLN A 2 -0.69 38.30 8.22
C GLN A 2 -0.38 36.79 8.16
N PRO A 3 0.89 36.36 8.09
CA PRO A 3 1.22 34.94 8.22
C PRO A 3 0.73 34.46 9.59
N SER A 4 -0.17 33.48 9.61
CA SER A 4 -0.72 32.94 10.87
C SER A 4 0.29 31.98 11.49
N ARG A 5 1.32 32.53 12.13
CA ARG A 5 2.25 31.74 12.95
C ARG A 5 1.54 31.32 14.24
N GLN A 6 1.50 30.02 14.52
CA GLN A 6 0.85 29.45 15.71
C GLN A 6 1.68 28.31 16.29
N ALA A 7 1.49 28.03 17.57
CA ALA A 7 2.09 26.88 18.24
C ALA A 7 1.01 25.93 18.78
N LEU A 8 1.23 24.63 18.62
CA LEU A 8 0.48 23.58 19.28
C LEU A 8 1.33 23.05 20.43
N LYS A 9 0.78 23.02 21.64
CA LYS A 9 1.41 22.38 22.80
C LYS A 9 0.66 21.10 23.16
N ALA A 10 1.39 20.04 23.46
CA ALA A 10 0.83 18.75 23.86
C ALA A 10 1.61 18.16 25.02
N ARG A 11 0.99 17.23 25.78
CA ARG A 11 1.68 16.52 26.86
C ARG A 11 2.89 15.74 26.34
N TYR A 12 2.75 15.12 25.17
CA TYR A 12 3.86 14.52 24.45
C TYR A 12 3.80 14.90 22.97
N VAL A 13 4.95 15.24 22.39
CA VAL A 13 5.13 15.34 20.94
C VAL A 13 6.06 14.22 20.50
N PHE A 14 5.62 13.41 19.54
CA PHE A 14 6.40 12.33 18.94
C PHE A 14 6.88 12.81 17.56
N PRO A 15 8.12 13.29 17.43
CA PRO A 15 8.63 13.78 16.13
C PRO A 15 9.01 12.65 15.16
N ILE A 16 9.00 11.38 15.62
CA ILE A 16 9.43 10.15 14.93
C ILE A 16 10.95 10.11 14.67
N THR A 17 11.57 11.21 14.29
CA THR A 17 13.01 11.33 14.02
C THR A 17 13.88 11.55 15.26
N ALA A 18 13.27 11.65 16.44
CA ALA A 18 13.94 11.87 17.71
C ALA A 18 13.08 11.35 18.89
N PRO A 19 13.64 11.19 20.10
CA PRO A 19 12.87 10.77 21.26
C PRO A 19 11.67 11.68 21.56
N PRO A 20 10.57 11.14 22.13
CA PRO A 20 9.38 11.92 22.47
C PRO A 20 9.68 13.10 23.41
N ILE A 21 9.05 14.24 23.14
CA ILE A 21 9.25 15.49 23.89
C ILE A 21 8.08 15.68 24.85
N ALA A 22 8.34 15.49 26.15
CA ALA A 22 7.40 15.84 27.21
C ALA A 22 7.16 17.37 27.25
N ASP A 23 5.89 17.75 27.39
CA ASP A 23 5.38 19.12 27.32
C ASP A 23 5.87 19.86 26.06
N GLY A 24 5.86 19.13 24.94
CA GLY A 24 6.39 19.56 23.66
C GLY A 24 5.51 20.58 22.94
N VAL A 25 6.15 21.31 22.03
CA VAL A 25 5.56 22.38 21.21
C VAL A 25 5.95 22.16 19.74
N VAL A 26 4.96 22.28 18.86
CA VAL A 26 5.12 22.32 17.40
C VAL A 26 4.73 23.70 16.89
N THR A 27 5.65 24.43 16.29
CA THR A 27 5.40 25.75 15.69
C THR A 27 5.11 25.60 14.21
N ILE A 28 4.00 26.19 13.77
CA ILE A 28 3.49 26.13 12.41
C ILE A 28 3.44 27.56 11.85
N GLU A 29 3.96 27.75 10.65
CA GLU A 29 3.92 29.01 9.92
C GLU A 29 3.52 28.73 8.47
N ASN A 30 2.45 29.38 8.00
CA ASN A 30 1.91 29.21 6.64
C ASN A 30 1.67 27.73 6.25
N GLY A 31 1.19 26.93 7.21
CA GLY A 31 0.91 25.50 7.01
C GLY A 31 2.14 24.57 7.09
N LEU A 32 3.34 25.11 7.31
CA LEU A 32 4.58 24.35 7.43
C LEU A 32 5.04 24.28 8.89
N ILE A 33 5.57 23.12 9.30
CA ILE A 33 6.23 22.98 10.59
C ILE A 33 7.60 23.67 10.51
N VAL A 34 7.82 24.69 11.34
CA VAL A 34 9.08 25.48 11.37
C VAL A 34 9.94 25.19 12.60
N ALA A 35 9.36 24.61 13.65
CA ALA A 35 10.11 24.17 14.82
C ALA A 35 9.34 23.08 15.59
N VAL A 36 10.10 22.14 16.18
CA VAL A 36 9.60 21.16 17.15
C VAL A 36 10.52 21.17 18.36
N GLY A 37 9.98 21.35 19.56
CA GLY A 37 10.79 21.51 20.76
C GLY A 37 9.96 21.79 22.01
N ARG A 38 10.45 22.69 22.86
CA ARG A 38 9.75 23.14 24.07
C ARG A 38 9.49 24.65 24.10
N LYS A 39 10.08 25.40 23.16
CA LYS A 39 9.96 26.85 23.10
C LYS A 39 8.75 27.22 22.25
N THR A 40 8.07 28.29 22.66
CA THR A 40 6.90 28.84 21.96
C THR A 40 7.26 30.08 21.14
N ASP A 41 8.46 30.63 21.31
CA ASP A 41 9.01 31.78 20.60
C ASP A 41 8.04 32.98 20.48
N GLY A 42 7.17 33.16 21.49
CA GLY A 42 6.23 34.27 21.58
C GLY A 42 5.03 34.21 20.62
N CYS A 43 4.81 33.10 19.89
CA CYS A 43 3.61 32.95 19.05
C CYS A 43 2.39 32.47 19.87
N PRO A 44 1.15 32.72 19.39
CA PRO A 44 -0.05 32.22 20.03
C PRO A 44 0.00 30.70 20.19
N VAL A 45 -0.18 30.22 21.43
CA VAL A 45 -0.13 28.79 21.77
C VAL A 45 -1.53 28.26 21.98
N ARG A 46 -1.90 27.21 21.24
CA ARG A 46 -3.04 26.36 21.54
C ARG A 46 -2.55 25.16 22.35
N ASP A 47 -2.86 25.14 23.64
CA ASP A 47 -2.58 23.98 24.50
C ASP A 47 -3.66 22.91 24.27
N LEU A 48 -3.24 21.75 23.77
CA LEU A 48 -4.11 20.61 23.47
C LEU A 48 -4.35 19.73 24.72
N GLY A 49 -3.71 20.04 25.85
CA GLY A 49 -3.86 19.31 27.10
C GLY A 49 -3.15 17.96 27.10
N ASN A 50 -3.78 16.98 27.74
CA ASN A 50 -3.20 15.64 27.96
C ASN A 50 -3.36 14.74 26.72
N VAL A 51 -2.69 15.11 25.63
CA VAL A 51 -2.67 14.35 24.37
C VAL A 51 -1.26 14.04 23.91
N ALA A 52 -1.12 12.98 23.11
CA ALA A 52 0.05 12.73 22.28
C ALA A 52 -0.17 13.37 20.90
N LEU A 53 0.77 14.17 20.44
CA LEU A 53 0.80 14.74 19.10
C LEU A 53 1.81 13.98 18.25
N LEU A 54 1.37 13.44 17.12
CA LEU A 54 2.17 12.67 16.17
C LEU A 54 1.99 13.26 14.76
N PRO A 55 2.90 12.98 13.81
CA PRO A 55 2.59 13.12 12.39
C PRO A 55 1.32 12.36 12.03
N GLY A 56 0.61 12.85 11.01
CA GLY A 56 -0.50 12.09 10.45
C GLY A 56 -0.02 10.77 9.85
N LEU A 57 -0.86 9.75 9.94
CA LEU A 57 -0.51 8.41 9.49
C LEU A 57 -0.57 8.30 7.97
N ILE A 58 0.28 7.44 7.39
CA ILE A 58 0.27 7.14 5.96
C ILE A 58 -0.09 5.68 5.78
N ASN A 59 -1.27 5.42 5.22
CA ASN A 59 -1.68 4.07 4.89
C ASN A 59 -1.13 3.70 3.50
N ALA A 60 0.00 3.00 3.44
CA ALA A 60 0.74 2.83 2.20
C ALA A 60 0.03 1.94 1.16
N HIS A 61 -0.97 1.17 1.57
CA HIS A 61 -1.70 0.27 0.69
C HIS A 61 -3.14 0.03 1.17
N THR A 62 -4.10 0.33 0.30
CA THR A 62 -5.53 0.07 0.47
C THR A 62 -6.18 -0.46 -0.80
N HIS A 63 -7.36 -1.07 -0.66
CA HIS A 63 -8.36 -1.17 -1.73
C HIS A 63 -9.70 -0.61 -1.22
N LEU A 64 -9.93 0.69 -1.41
CA LEU A 64 -11.10 1.39 -0.88
C LEU A 64 -12.41 0.97 -1.54
N GLU A 65 -12.38 0.32 -2.70
CA GLU A 65 -13.58 -0.19 -3.37
C GLU A 65 -14.35 -1.25 -2.56
N PHE A 66 -13.70 -1.87 -1.57
CA PHE A 66 -14.31 -2.89 -0.71
C PHE A 66 -14.88 -2.31 0.59
N SER A 67 -14.90 -0.98 0.77
CA SER A 67 -15.20 -0.37 2.07
C SER A 67 -16.65 -0.59 2.53
N GLY A 68 -17.57 -0.91 1.63
CA GLY A 68 -18.96 -1.24 1.94
C GLY A 68 -19.15 -2.63 2.58
N LEU A 69 -18.10 -3.45 2.62
CA LEU A 69 -18.12 -4.70 3.37
C LEU A 69 -18.19 -4.41 4.88
N SER A 70 -19.12 -5.08 5.56
CA SER A 70 -19.27 -5.01 7.01
C SER A 70 -18.37 -5.99 7.76
N ALA A 71 -17.80 -6.96 7.06
CA ALA A 71 -16.83 -7.93 7.56
C ALA A 71 -15.98 -8.47 6.38
N PRO A 72 -14.76 -8.98 6.66
CA PRO A 72 -13.94 -9.66 5.66
C PRO A 72 -14.68 -10.79 4.94
N LEU A 73 -14.36 -10.99 3.67
CA LEU A 73 -14.90 -12.09 2.87
C LEU A 73 -14.26 -13.41 3.29
N GLY A 74 -15.07 -14.45 3.48
CA GLY A 74 -14.57 -15.78 3.82
C GLY A 74 -14.36 -15.96 5.32
N THR A 75 -13.41 -16.82 5.70
CA THR A 75 -13.08 -17.11 7.10
C THR A 75 -11.57 -17.05 7.32
N PRO A 76 -11.09 -16.66 8.52
CA PRO A 76 -9.66 -16.69 8.83
C PRO A 76 -9.03 -18.07 8.55
N GLY A 77 -7.84 -18.08 7.95
CA GLY A 77 -7.12 -19.28 7.55
C GLY A 77 -7.68 -20.01 6.32
N MET A 78 -8.64 -19.42 5.61
CA MET A 78 -9.13 -19.95 4.33
C MET A 78 -8.01 -19.96 3.27
N ALA A 79 -8.02 -20.97 2.39
CA ALA A 79 -7.11 -21.02 1.26
C ALA A 79 -7.24 -19.76 0.39
N PHE A 80 -6.10 -19.15 0.04
CA PHE A 80 -6.09 -17.85 -0.63
C PHE A 80 -6.81 -17.86 -1.98
N THR A 81 -6.67 -18.94 -2.75
CA THR A 81 -7.35 -19.08 -4.04
C THR A 81 -8.86 -19.19 -3.91
N ASP A 82 -9.38 -19.78 -2.82
CA ASP A 82 -10.81 -19.79 -2.52
C ASP A 82 -11.31 -18.40 -2.12
N TRP A 83 -10.52 -17.66 -1.36
CA TRP A 83 -10.81 -16.26 -1.05
C TRP A 83 -10.86 -15.38 -2.30
N ILE A 84 -9.92 -15.55 -3.25
CA ILE A 84 -9.99 -14.84 -4.55
C ILE A 84 -11.30 -15.14 -5.29
N ARG A 85 -11.81 -16.38 -5.23
CA ARG A 85 -13.11 -16.69 -5.85
C ARG A 85 -14.25 -15.91 -5.21
N LEU A 86 -14.22 -15.70 -3.90
CA LEU A 86 -15.17 -14.84 -3.19
C LEU A 86 -15.04 -13.38 -3.63
N VAL A 87 -13.81 -12.87 -3.74
CA VAL A 87 -13.54 -11.50 -4.22
C VAL A 87 -14.06 -11.31 -5.65
N VAL A 88 -13.77 -12.25 -6.56
CA VAL A 88 -14.26 -12.21 -7.95
C VAL A 88 -15.78 -12.30 -8.01
N ALA A 89 -16.38 -13.17 -7.19
CA ALA A 89 -17.83 -13.30 -7.11
C ALA A 89 -18.49 -12.02 -6.58
N HIS A 90 -17.89 -11.38 -5.56
CA HIS A 90 -18.35 -10.11 -5.01
C HIS A 90 -18.28 -9.00 -6.06
N ARG A 91 -17.12 -8.82 -6.72
CA ARG A 91 -16.94 -7.82 -7.79
C ARG A 91 -17.96 -7.97 -8.93
N ARG A 92 -18.36 -9.21 -9.27
CA ARG A 92 -19.37 -9.49 -10.31
C ARG A 92 -20.80 -9.07 -9.93
N GLN A 93 -21.10 -8.91 -8.64
CA GLN A 93 -22.43 -8.53 -8.15
C GLN A 93 -22.62 -7.00 -8.10
N LEU A 94 -21.53 -6.23 -8.11
CA LEU A 94 -21.58 -4.79 -8.02
C LEU A 94 -21.97 -4.16 -9.37
N PRO A 95 -22.90 -3.19 -9.39
CA PRO A 95 -23.25 -2.49 -10.62
C PRO A 95 -22.03 -1.74 -11.16
N LEU A 96 -21.67 -2.04 -12.40
CA LEU A 96 -20.69 -1.24 -13.13
C LEU A 96 -21.35 0.03 -13.70
N PRO A 97 -20.64 1.16 -13.76
CA PRO A 97 -19.38 1.45 -13.09
C PRO A 97 -19.65 2.11 -11.73
N PHE A 98 -18.74 1.85 -10.78
CA PHE A 98 -18.54 2.56 -9.51
C PHE A 98 -19.33 2.12 -8.28
N ASN A 99 -18.56 1.84 -7.22
CA ASN A 99 -18.98 2.13 -5.85
C ASN A 99 -18.19 3.32 -5.29
N LEU A 100 -18.38 4.51 -5.90
CA LEU A 100 -17.77 5.76 -5.43
C LEU A 100 -18.13 6.06 -3.96
N ILE A 101 -19.28 5.57 -3.51
CA ILE A 101 -19.75 5.70 -2.13
C ILE A 101 -18.82 4.91 -1.21
N ASP A 102 -18.55 3.64 -1.50
CA ASP A 102 -17.60 2.84 -0.71
C ASP A 102 -16.21 3.48 -0.70
N ILE A 103 -15.71 3.92 -1.86
CA ILE A 103 -14.39 4.55 -1.95
C ILE A 103 -14.32 5.81 -1.05
N GLN A 104 -15.37 6.64 -1.11
CA GLN A 104 -15.50 7.84 -0.28
C GLN A 104 -15.61 7.48 1.21
N ASP A 105 -16.40 6.48 1.57
CA ASP A 105 -16.59 6.04 2.94
C ASP A 105 -15.30 5.46 3.53
N GLY A 106 -14.55 4.69 2.74
CA GLY A 106 -13.24 4.18 3.12
C GLY A 106 -12.21 5.29 3.33
N ALA A 107 -12.17 6.29 2.46
CA ALA A 107 -11.30 7.45 2.65
C ALA A 107 -11.67 8.26 3.90
N ASN A 108 -12.96 8.41 4.19
CA ASN A 108 -13.45 9.04 5.42
C ASN A 108 -13.09 8.21 6.66
N GLU A 109 -13.19 6.89 6.59
CA GLU A 109 -12.78 5.96 7.64
C GLU A 109 -11.28 6.12 7.94
N CYS A 110 -10.42 6.07 6.92
CA CYS A 110 -8.99 6.36 7.04
C CYS A 110 -8.73 7.68 7.79
N GLY A 111 -9.39 8.77 7.36
CA GLY A 111 -9.26 10.09 7.96
C GLY A 111 -9.71 10.15 9.42
N SER A 112 -10.77 9.41 9.77
CA SER A 112 -11.29 9.33 11.14
C SER A 112 -10.30 8.69 12.12
N TYR A 113 -9.38 7.84 11.62
CA TYR A 113 -8.31 7.22 12.39
C TYR A 113 -6.98 7.99 12.36
N GLY A 114 -6.95 9.19 11.78
CA GLY A 114 -5.77 10.05 11.74
C GLY A 114 -4.84 9.78 10.55
N THR A 115 -5.29 9.02 9.56
CA THR A 115 -4.59 8.91 8.26
C THR A 115 -4.71 10.23 7.50
N VAL A 116 -3.59 10.74 7.02
CA VAL A 116 -3.52 11.99 6.24
C VAL A 116 -3.15 11.76 4.78
N ALA A 117 -2.58 10.59 4.47
CA ALA A 117 -2.36 10.15 3.11
C ALA A 117 -2.49 8.64 2.94
N TYR A 118 -2.86 8.19 1.75
CA TYR A 118 -2.96 6.77 1.44
C TYR A 118 -2.52 6.43 0.00
N GLY A 119 -2.10 5.17 -0.19
CA GLY A 119 -1.90 4.57 -1.51
C GLY A 119 -3.05 3.60 -1.79
N ASP A 120 -3.90 3.92 -2.78
CA ASP A 120 -5.06 3.07 -3.10
C ASP A 120 -4.89 2.34 -4.43
N ILE A 121 -5.24 1.06 -4.44
CA ILE A 121 -5.31 0.24 -5.65
C ILE A 121 -6.70 0.35 -6.27
N ALA A 122 -6.75 0.96 -7.45
CA ALA A 122 -7.97 1.28 -8.16
C ALA A 122 -8.19 0.32 -9.34
N THR A 123 -9.26 -0.49 -9.31
CA THR A 123 -9.66 -1.38 -10.42
C THR A 123 -10.14 -0.66 -11.68
N THR A 124 -10.45 0.62 -11.56
CA THR A 124 -10.90 1.48 -12.65
C THR A 124 -10.11 2.78 -12.64
N ALA A 125 -9.93 3.40 -13.81
CA ALA A 125 -9.24 4.68 -13.87
C ALA A 125 -10.09 5.76 -13.19
N TRP A 126 -9.51 6.41 -12.17
CA TRP A 126 -10.19 7.43 -11.38
C TRP A 126 -10.38 8.73 -12.19
N GLY A 127 -11.59 9.29 -12.12
CA GLY A 127 -12.03 10.48 -12.85
C GLY A 127 -11.59 11.80 -12.19
N ALA A 128 -11.91 12.93 -12.83
CA ALA A 128 -11.68 14.25 -12.23
C ALA A 128 -12.69 14.60 -11.11
N ASP A 129 -13.77 13.84 -11.00
CA ASP A 129 -14.90 14.09 -10.09
C ASP A 129 -14.63 13.70 -8.61
N LEU A 130 -13.37 13.42 -8.28
CA LEU A 130 -12.92 12.99 -6.94
C LEU A 130 -12.40 14.16 -6.10
N GLU A 131 -12.97 15.35 -6.28
CA GLU A 131 -12.64 16.55 -5.50
C GLU A 131 -12.91 16.41 -3.98
N TRP A 132 -13.55 15.31 -3.58
CA TRP A 132 -13.86 15.02 -2.19
C TRP A 132 -12.68 14.49 -1.36
N ALA A 133 -11.60 14.03 -1.99
CA ALA A 133 -10.44 13.53 -1.27
C ALA A 133 -9.71 14.70 -0.59
N SER A 134 -10.00 14.90 0.70
CA SER A 134 -9.34 15.90 1.55
C SER A 134 -7.95 15.44 2.03
N LEU A 135 -7.66 14.14 1.88
CA LEU A 135 -6.39 13.50 2.22
C LEU A 135 -5.47 13.43 0.99
N GLY A 136 -4.16 13.38 1.22
CA GLY A 136 -3.21 13.10 0.16
C GLY A 136 -3.40 11.68 -0.39
N ALA A 137 -3.41 11.48 -1.71
CA ALA A 137 -3.55 10.13 -2.26
C ALA A 137 -2.59 9.84 -3.41
N THR A 138 -2.09 8.60 -3.46
CA THR A 138 -1.53 8.04 -4.70
C THR A 138 -2.48 6.96 -5.20
N ILE A 139 -3.03 7.15 -6.39
CA ILE A 139 -4.03 6.26 -6.96
C ILE A 139 -3.34 5.38 -7.99
N PHE A 140 -3.11 4.14 -7.61
CA PHE A 140 -2.49 3.14 -8.46
C PHE A 140 -3.55 2.41 -9.27
N LEU A 141 -3.58 2.65 -10.59
CA LEU A 141 -4.47 1.90 -11.46
C LEU A 141 -4.04 0.43 -11.49
N GLU A 142 -4.89 -0.47 -11.01
CA GLU A 142 -4.71 -1.91 -11.10
C GLU A 142 -4.81 -2.36 -12.55
N VAL A 143 -3.78 -3.09 -13.00
CA VAL A 143 -3.72 -3.65 -14.33
C VAL A 143 -3.57 -5.17 -14.23
N ILE A 144 -4.62 -5.87 -14.64
CA ILE A 144 -4.70 -7.33 -14.73
C ILE A 144 -4.81 -7.74 -16.21
N GLY A 145 -4.00 -8.72 -16.62
CA GLY A 145 -4.02 -9.25 -17.97
C GLY A 145 -2.88 -10.23 -18.20
N LEU A 146 -3.17 -11.52 -18.10
CA LEU A 146 -2.17 -12.58 -18.29
C LEU A 146 -2.01 -13.00 -19.75
N LYS A 147 -3.04 -12.80 -20.59
CA LYS A 147 -3.01 -13.17 -22.02
C LYS A 147 -2.39 -12.06 -22.88
N ALA A 148 -1.58 -12.46 -23.86
CA ALA A 148 -0.91 -11.53 -24.78
C ALA A 148 -1.89 -10.60 -25.54
N GLU A 149 -3.07 -11.10 -25.90
CA GLU A 149 -4.11 -10.30 -26.59
C GLU A 149 -4.64 -9.10 -25.77
N LEU A 150 -4.46 -9.11 -24.45
CA LEU A 150 -4.92 -8.03 -23.57
C LEU A 150 -3.92 -6.88 -23.45
N ILE A 151 -2.64 -7.09 -23.84
CA ILE A 151 -1.53 -6.17 -23.56
C ILE A 151 -1.84 -4.75 -24.05
N GLU A 152 -2.18 -4.59 -25.34
CA GLU A 152 -2.40 -3.26 -25.93
C GLU A 152 -3.60 -2.54 -25.33
N ALA A 153 -4.69 -3.28 -25.07
CA ALA A 153 -5.88 -2.71 -24.44
C ALA A 153 -5.58 -2.20 -23.02
N ARG A 154 -4.80 -2.96 -22.23
CA ARG A 154 -4.39 -2.56 -20.88
C ARG A 154 -3.45 -1.37 -20.87
N LEU A 155 -2.49 -1.32 -21.79
CA LEU A 155 -1.60 -0.18 -21.93
C LEU A 155 -2.33 1.10 -22.37
N ALA A 156 -3.36 0.98 -23.20
CA ALA A 156 -4.21 2.12 -23.55
C ALA A 156 -4.94 2.69 -22.32
N THR A 157 -5.47 1.83 -21.45
CA THR A 157 -6.07 2.27 -20.17
C THR A 157 -5.05 2.93 -19.25
N ALA A 158 -3.87 2.33 -19.10
CA ALA A 158 -2.79 2.88 -18.27
C ALA A 158 -2.33 4.27 -18.76
N ARG A 159 -2.15 4.45 -20.08
CA ARG A 159 -1.81 5.75 -20.69
C ARG A 159 -2.86 6.82 -20.38
N LYS A 160 -4.14 6.45 -20.44
CA LYS A 160 -5.25 7.38 -20.12
C LYS A 160 -5.23 7.79 -18.64
N HIS A 161 -4.91 6.86 -17.72
CA HIS A 161 -4.82 7.15 -16.29
C HIS A 161 -3.66 8.08 -15.94
N LEU A 162 -2.50 7.88 -16.59
CA LEU A 162 -1.31 8.70 -16.38
C LEU A 162 -1.36 10.06 -17.08
N THR A 163 -2.41 10.36 -17.85
CA THR A 163 -2.54 11.65 -18.49
C THR A 163 -2.58 12.75 -17.42
N PRO A 164 -1.65 13.72 -17.42
CA PRO A 164 -1.56 14.74 -16.40
C PRO A 164 -2.88 15.47 -16.23
N ARG A 165 -3.28 15.63 -14.98
CA ARG A 165 -4.44 16.42 -14.58
C ARG A 165 -4.01 17.25 -13.38
N GLU A 166 -4.50 18.48 -13.31
CA GLU A 166 -4.24 19.36 -12.16
C GLU A 166 -5.01 18.85 -10.94
N PHE A 167 -4.47 17.84 -10.28
CA PHE A 167 -5.03 17.32 -9.05
C PHE A 167 -4.32 17.96 -7.86
N ARG A 168 -5.10 18.60 -6.98
CA ARG A 168 -4.56 19.29 -5.80
C ARG A 168 -4.16 18.32 -4.69
N HIS A 169 -4.81 17.15 -4.61
CA HIS A 169 -4.72 16.25 -3.45
C HIS A 169 -4.32 14.82 -3.80
N TRP A 170 -4.17 14.47 -5.08
CA TRP A 170 -3.75 13.13 -5.45
C TRP A 170 -2.85 13.10 -6.68
N ARG A 171 -2.10 12.01 -6.84
CA ARG A 171 -1.25 11.73 -8.00
C ARG A 171 -1.51 10.33 -8.55
N ALA A 172 -1.30 10.14 -9.85
CA ALA A 172 -1.46 8.85 -10.50
C ALA A 172 -0.23 7.96 -10.31
N GLY A 173 -0.47 6.68 -10.02
CA GLY A 173 0.49 5.58 -10.10
C GLY A 173 -0.07 4.43 -10.94
N LEU A 174 0.74 3.41 -11.21
CA LEU A 174 0.28 2.17 -11.83
C LEU A 174 0.51 0.99 -10.87
N SER A 175 -0.41 0.04 -10.89
CA SER A 175 -0.28 -1.23 -10.19
C SER A 175 -0.45 -2.38 -11.18
N PRO A 176 0.62 -2.86 -11.86
CA PRO A 176 0.61 -4.24 -12.32
C PRO A 176 0.20 -5.11 -11.12
N HIS A 177 -0.81 -5.97 -11.26
CA HIS A 177 -1.43 -6.58 -10.08
C HIS A 177 -0.46 -7.50 -9.30
N ALA A 178 -0.04 -8.62 -9.90
CA ALA A 178 0.82 -9.62 -9.27
C ALA A 178 1.48 -10.53 -10.34
N PRO A 179 2.57 -11.25 -10.02
CA PRO A 179 3.26 -12.15 -10.96
C PRO A 179 2.36 -13.14 -11.68
N TYR A 180 1.35 -13.68 -10.99
CA TYR A 180 0.43 -14.70 -11.50
C TYR A 180 -0.69 -14.15 -12.40
N SER A 181 -0.76 -12.84 -12.62
CA SER A 181 -1.93 -12.17 -13.21
C SER A 181 -1.61 -11.14 -14.29
N VAL A 182 -0.32 -10.86 -14.49
CA VAL A 182 0.16 -9.88 -15.47
C VAL A 182 1.18 -10.56 -16.37
N HIS A 183 0.94 -10.49 -17.67
CA HIS A 183 1.88 -10.98 -18.67
C HIS A 183 3.24 -10.26 -18.54
N PRO A 184 4.41 -10.93 -18.62
CA PRO A 184 5.72 -10.29 -18.44
C PRO A 184 5.97 -9.11 -19.37
N GLU A 185 5.57 -9.20 -20.65
CA GLU A 185 5.67 -8.06 -21.57
C GLU A 185 4.79 -6.88 -21.12
N LEU A 186 3.58 -7.15 -20.61
CA LEU A 186 2.72 -6.09 -20.08
C LEU A 186 3.38 -5.44 -18.87
N PHE A 187 3.96 -6.23 -17.97
CA PHE A 187 4.68 -5.74 -16.80
C PHE A 187 5.82 -4.78 -17.20
N ASP A 188 6.73 -5.20 -18.08
CA ASP A 188 7.87 -4.37 -18.50
C ASP A 188 7.42 -3.07 -19.18
N ARG A 189 6.36 -3.14 -20.00
CA ARG A 189 5.81 -1.96 -20.68
C ARG A 189 5.08 -1.01 -19.74
N LEU A 190 4.45 -1.51 -18.67
CA LEU A 190 3.87 -0.69 -17.61
C LEU A 190 4.96 0.02 -16.80
N LEU A 191 6.08 -0.65 -16.50
CA LEU A 191 7.23 -0.03 -15.83
C LEU A 191 7.82 1.11 -16.68
N THR A 192 7.98 0.88 -17.98
CA THR A 192 8.47 1.89 -18.92
C THR A 192 7.52 3.09 -18.97
N LEU A 193 6.21 2.83 -19.05
CA LEU A 193 5.20 3.87 -19.09
C LEU A 193 5.15 4.69 -17.79
N ALA A 194 5.30 4.05 -16.63
CA ALA A 194 5.38 4.73 -15.34
C ALA A 194 6.64 5.60 -15.24
N ALA A 195 7.78 5.12 -15.75
CA ALA A 195 9.03 5.87 -15.82
C ALA A 195 8.89 7.14 -16.66
N ASP A 196 8.32 7.01 -17.87
CA ASP A 196 8.09 8.15 -18.78
C ASP A 196 7.17 9.21 -18.15
N ALA A 197 6.21 8.78 -17.33
CA ALA A 197 5.29 9.66 -16.62
C ALA A 197 5.80 10.15 -15.25
N ASN A 198 6.96 9.67 -14.78
CA ASN A 198 7.46 9.88 -13.42
C ASN A 198 6.42 9.51 -12.33
N SER A 199 5.73 8.39 -12.53
CA SER A 199 4.69 7.88 -11.65
C SER A 199 5.17 6.65 -10.87
N PRO A 200 4.79 6.50 -9.59
CA PRO A 200 5.19 5.35 -8.79
C PRO A 200 4.47 4.06 -9.22
N ILE A 201 5.07 2.93 -8.85
CA ILE A 201 4.52 1.58 -9.04
C ILE A 201 4.08 0.98 -7.70
N ALA A 202 2.99 0.22 -7.72
CA ALA A 202 2.62 -0.72 -6.68
C ALA A 202 2.58 -2.14 -7.26
N PHE A 203 3.04 -3.14 -6.51
CA PHE A 203 3.08 -4.53 -7.00
C PHE A 203 2.92 -5.51 -5.83
N HIS A 204 1.89 -6.37 -5.87
CA HIS A 204 1.76 -7.46 -4.91
C HIS A 204 2.77 -8.54 -5.26
N LEU A 205 3.58 -8.97 -4.28
CA LEU A 205 4.67 -9.90 -4.53
C LEU A 205 4.96 -10.75 -3.29
N ALA A 206 5.18 -12.04 -3.52
CA ALA A 206 5.48 -13.01 -2.48
C ALA A 206 4.45 -12.96 -1.35
N GLU A 207 3.17 -12.83 -1.70
CA GLU A 207 2.07 -12.76 -0.76
C GLU A 207 1.76 -14.14 -0.18
N THR A 208 1.86 -15.18 -1.01
CA THR A 208 1.43 -16.54 -0.67
C THR A 208 2.42 -17.61 -1.12
N LEU A 209 2.37 -18.79 -0.51
CA LEU A 209 3.18 -19.94 -0.94
C LEU A 209 2.69 -20.50 -2.29
N GLU A 210 1.38 -20.42 -2.55
CA GLU A 210 0.77 -20.83 -3.80
C GLU A 210 1.27 -19.99 -4.98
N GLU A 211 1.51 -18.69 -4.77
CA GLU A 211 2.16 -17.81 -5.75
C GLU A 211 3.57 -18.32 -6.06
N LEU A 212 4.37 -18.59 -5.02
CA LEU A 212 5.73 -19.07 -5.20
C LEU A 212 5.78 -20.42 -5.91
N ASP A 213 4.86 -21.34 -5.60
CA ASP A 213 4.74 -22.62 -6.30
C ASP A 213 4.43 -22.42 -7.79
N LEU A 214 3.48 -21.54 -8.13
CA LEU A 214 3.18 -21.22 -9.52
C LEU A 214 4.42 -20.69 -10.25
N LEU A 215 5.17 -19.75 -9.65
CA LEU A 215 6.35 -19.17 -10.29
C LEU A 215 7.48 -20.20 -10.46
N ALA A 216 7.67 -21.06 -9.47
CA ALA A 216 8.71 -22.09 -9.49
C ALA A 216 8.39 -23.22 -10.47
N THR A 217 7.16 -23.75 -10.43
CA THR A 217 6.80 -25.01 -11.11
C THR A 217 5.89 -24.80 -12.32
N GLY A 218 5.20 -23.67 -12.40
CA GLY A 218 4.10 -23.44 -13.34
C GLY A 218 2.84 -24.23 -12.99
N GLY A 219 2.70 -24.71 -11.75
CA GLY A 219 1.61 -25.55 -11.25
C GLY A 219 0.86 -24.93 -10.05
N GLY A 220 0.28 -25.79 -9.22
CA GLY A 220 -0.31 -25.38 -7.94
C GLY A 220 -1.70 -24.74 -8.02
N PRO A 221 -2.27 -24.34 -6.86
CA PRO A 221 -3.64 -23.86 -6.76
C PRO A 221 -3.94 -22.63 -7.64
N PHE A 222 -2.97 -21.73 -7.86
CA PHE A 222 -3.18 -20.59 -8.75
C PHE A 222 -3.37 -21.00 -10.20
N ARG A 223 -2.67 -22.03 -10.69
CA ARG A 223 -2.88 -22.53 -12.05
C ARG A 223 -4.31 -23.01 -12.24
N GLU A 224 -4.84 -23.74 -11.26
CA GLU A 224 -6.22 -24.23 -11.26
C GLU A 224 -7.22 -23.07 -11.25
N LEU A 225 -7.04 -22.13 -10.32
CA LEU A 225 -7.84 -20.89 -10.24
C LEU A 225 -7.85 -20.12 -11.57
N LEU A 226 -6.69 -19.86 -12.14
CA LEU A 226 -6.56 -19.09 -13.39
C LEU A 226 -7.18 -19.85 -14.58
N SER A 227 -7.09 -21.19 -14.58
CA SER A 227 -7.73 -22.03 -15.61
C SER A 227 -9.25 -21.96 -15.52
N ASP A 228 -9.81 -22.06 -14.31
CA ASP A 228 -11.26 -21.95 -14.07
C ASP A 228 -11.83 -20.58 -14.45
N LEU A 229 -11.04 -19.53 -14.24
CA LEU A 229 -11.38 -18.17 -14.64
C LEU A 229 -11.18 -17.91 -16.14
N GLY A 230 -10.64 -18.88 -16.89
CA GLY A 230 -10.32 -18.76 -18.32
C GLY A 230 -9.19 -17.76 -18.60
N ALA A 231 -8.37 -17.44 -17.59
CA ALA A 231 -7.30 -16.45 -17.64
C ALA A 231 -5.91 -17.07 -17.87
N TRP A 232 -5.75 -18.37 -17.62
CA TRP A 232 -4.47 -19.07 -17.76
C TRP A 232 -3.90 -19.05 -19.18
N ASP A 233 -2.58 -18.87 -19.28
CA ASP A 233 -1.79 -18.91 -20.50
C ASP A 233 -0.47 -19.66 -20.20
N GLU A 234 -0.27 -20.83 -20.83
CA GLU A 234 0.91 -21.68 -20.62
C GLU A 234 2.24 -21.00 -20.96
N THR A 235 2.19 -19.93 -21.76
CA THR A 235 3.39 -19.24 -22.26
C THR A 235 3.71 -17.97 -21.48
N ALA A 236 2.79 -17.50 -20.65
CA ALA A 236 2.91 -16.21 -19.99
C ALA A 236 3.98 -16.21 -18.89
N ILE A 237 4.04 -17.23 -18.04
CA ILE A 237 4.92 -17.23 -16.86
C ILE A 237 6.02 -18.29 -17.01
N PRO A 238 7.28 -17.89 -17.20
CA PRO A 238 8.40 -18.84 -17.23
C PRO A 238 8.53 -19.60 -15.90
N ARG A 239 8.77 -20.90 -15.97
CA ARG A 239 9.04 -21.71 -14.77
C ARG A 239 10.39 -21.36 -14.16
N GLY A 240 10.46 -21.40 -12.84
CA GLY A 240 11.65 -21.01 -12.08
C GLY A 240 11.80 -19.50 -11.93
N THR A 241 10.76 -18.73 -12.25
CA THR A 241 10.71 -17.29 -11.92
C THR A 241 10.72 -17.13 -10.40
N ARG A 242 11.45 -16.14 -9.89
CA ARG A 242 11.53 -15.83 -8.46
C ARG A 242 11.01 -14.42 -8.17
N PRO A 243 10.56 -14.14 -6.94
CA PRO A 243 10.30 -12.76 -6.51
C PRO A 243 11.48 -11.81 -6.79
N LEU A 244 12.72 -12.28 -6.63
CA LEU A 244 13.93 -11.52 -6.98
C LEU A 244 13.94 -10.99 -8.43
N ASP A 245 13.38 -11.73 -9.40
CA ASP A 245 13.35 -11.30 -10.80
C ASP A 245 12.46 -10.06 -10.99
N TYR A 246 11.36 -9.97 -10.23
CA TYR A 246 10.48 -8.80 -10.21
C TYR A 246 11.11 -7.65 -9.43
N LEU A 247 11.72 -7.90 -8.27
CA LEU A 247 12.43 -6.87 -7.49
C LEU A 247 13.50 -6.17 -8.34
N ARG A 248 14.28 -6.93 -9.13
CA ARG A 248 15.29 -6.36 -10.05
C ARG A 248 14.69 -5.42 -11.08
N ARG A 249 13.58 -5.81 -11.70
CA ARG A 249 12.87 -4.98 -12.69
C ARG A 249 12.28 -3.72 -12.06
N LEU A 250 11.69 -3.85 -10.87
CA LEU A 250 11.14 -2.72 -10.12
C LEU A 250 12.23 -1.72 -9.73
N ALA A 251 13.34 -2.18 -9.16
CA ALA A 251 14.48 -1.31 -8.81
C ALA A 251 15.09 -0.62 -10.04
N ALA A 252 15.12 -1.31 -11.18
CA ALA A 252 15.62 -0.77 -12.45
C ALA A 252 14.61 0.13 -13.20
N SER A 253 13.37 0.24 -12.74
CA SER A 253 12.30 0.97 -13.45
C SER A 253 12.54 2.48 -13.54
N GLY A 254 13.40 3.05 -12.69
CA GLY A 254 13.68 4.49 -12.65
C GLY A 254 12.66 5.31 -11.85
N VAL A 255 11.61 4.69 -11.32
CA VAL A 255 10.62 5.29 -10.39
C VAL A 255 10.60 4.55 -9.06
N HIS A 256 9.92 5.10 -8.05
CA HIS A 256 9.74 4.42 -6.77
C HIS A 256 8.71 3.31 -6.91
N ALA A 257 8.98 2.14 -6.33
CA ALA A 257 8.06 1.02 -6.29
C ALA A 257 7.75 0.61 -4.85
N ILE A 258 6.47 0.38 -4.56
CA ILE A 258 6.02 -0.30 -3.35
C ILE A 258 5.77 -1.77 -3.66
N VAL A 259 6.37 -2.64 -2.86
CA VAL A 259 6.23 -4.10 -2.94
C VAL A 259 5.30 -4.52 -1.81
N ILE A 260 4.08 -4.87 -2.17
CA ILE A 260 3.01 -5.12 -1.20
C ILE A 260 3.09 -6.57 -0.72
N HIS A 261 2.87 -6.74 0.59
CA HIS A 261 3.02 -7.96 1.36
C HIS A 261 4.46 -8.37 1.62
N GLY A 262 5.16 -8.95 0.65
CA GLY A 262 6.53 -9.46 0.88
C GLY A 262 6.60 -10.53 1.98
N ASN A 263 5.50 -11.26 2.19
CA ASN A 263 5.34 -12.23 3.29
C ASN A 263 6.39 -13.35 3.23
N TYR A 264 6.79 -13.74 2.03
CA TYR A 264 7.65 -14.90 1.78
C TYR A 264 8.95 -14.54 1.04
N LEU A 265 9.45 -13.32 1.20
CA LEU A 265 10.77 -12.95 0.69
C LEU A 265 11.87 -13.75 1.40
N ASP A 266 12.78 -14.33 0.61
CA ASP A 266 13.96 -15.02 1.12
C ASP A 266 15.09 -14.06 1.52
N GLN A 267 16.19 -14.59 2.04
CA GLN A 267 17.32 -13.78 2.50
C GLN A 267 17.98 -12.96 1.37
N GLU A 268 18.11 -13.53 0.16
CA GLU A 268 18.69 -12.85 -1.00
C GLU A 268 17.78 -11.69 -1.44
N GLU A 269 16.47 -11.91 -1.41
CA GLU A 269 15.45 -10.92 -1.76
C GLU A 269 15.35 -9.79 -0.73
N ILE A 270 15.48 -10.10 0.56
CA ILE A 270 15.56 -9.11 1.65
C ILE A 270 16.80 -8.23 1.51
N GLU A 271 17.98 -8.85 1.28
CA GLU A 271 19.23 -8.12 1.07
C GLU A 271 19.15 -7.23 -0.18
N PHE A 272 18.53 -7.71 -1.25
CA PHE A 272 18.29 -6.92 -2.45
C PHE A 272 17.36 -5.73 -2.18
N ALA A 273 16.24 -5.93 -1.48
CA ALA A 273 15.32 -4.86 -1.12
C ALA A 273 16.01 -3.79 -0.25
N ALA A 274 16.86 -4.21 0.68
CA ALA A 274 17.64 -3.31 1.52
C ALA A 274 18.69 -2.51 0.74
N ALA A 275 19.40 -3.15 -0.19
CA ALA A 275 20.39 -2.49 -1.04
C ALA A 275 19.77 -1.44 -1.98
N HIS A 276 18.44 -1.47 -2.17
CA HIS A 276 17.66 -0.59 -3.04
C HIS A 276 16.56 0.16 -2.28
N ALA A 277 16.72 0.41 -0.98
CA ALA A 277 15.73 1.05 -0.12
C ALA A 277 15.34 2.49 -0.55
N GLU A 278 16.16 3.14 -1.38
CA GLU A 278 15.89 4.44 -2.01
C GLU A 278 14.91 4.36 -3.19
N ARG A 279 14.62 3.15 -3.68
CA ARG A 279 13.68 2.88 -4.79
C ARG A 279 12.58 1.89 -4.43
N LEU A 280 12.82 1.02 -3.45
CA LEU A 280 11.90 -0.03 -3.03
C LEU A 280 11.43 0.23 -1.59
N THR A 281 10.12 0.11 -1.39
CA THR A 281 9.51 0.05 -0.05
C THR A 281 8.69 -1.23 0.05
N ILE A 282 8.93 -2.03 1.08
CA ILE A 282 8.06 -3.18 1.39
C ILE A 282 6.87 -2.68 2.18
N VAL A 283 5.64 -3.02 1.77
CA VAL A 283 4.43 -2.65 2.50
C VAL A 283 3.88 -3.88 3.21
N TYR A 284 4.00 -3.90 4.53
CA TYR A 284 3.46 -4.96 5.36
C TYR A 284 2.01 -4.65 5.73
N CYS A 285 1.11 -5.63 5.58
CA CYS A 285 -0.29 -5.54 5.98
C CYS A 285 -0.59 -6.53 7.12
N PRO A 286 -0.29 -6.18 8.38
CA PRO A 286 -0.24 -7.15 9.48
C PRO A 286 -1.53 -7.92 9.74
N ARG A 287 -2.69 -7.25 9.78
CA ARG A 287 -3.97 -7.92 10.06
C ARG A 287 -4.50 -8.73 8.89
N THR A 288 -4.29 -8.29 7.64
CA THR A 288 -4.51 -9.12 6.44
C THR A 288 -3.61 -10.36 6.48
N HIS A 289 -2.33 -10.18 6.81
CA HIS A 289 -1.39 -11.29 6.89
C HIS A 289 -1.83 -12.34 7.93
N ALA A 290 -2.34 -11.86 9.07
CA ALA A 290 -2.91 -12.71 10.11
C ALA A 290 -4.22 -13.39 9.67
N TYR A 291 -5.06 -12.70 8.88
CA TYR A 291 -6.32 -13.22 8.38
C TYR A 291 -6.12 -14.50 7.56
N PHE A 292 -5.05 -14.58 6.78
CA PHE A 292 -4.70 -15.75 5.97
C PHE A 292 -3.82 -16.79 6.68
N ASP A 293 -3.57 -16.63 7.98
CA ASP A 293 -2.72 -17.54 8.77
C ASP A 293 -1.33 -17.77 8.13
N HIS A 294 -0.76 -16.70 7.56
CA HIS A 294 0.58 -16.76 6.99
C HIS A 294 1.63 -17.05 8.06
N ALA A 295 2.72 -17.70 7.63
CA ALA A 295 3.89 -17.83 8.45
C ALA A 295 4.44 -16.44 8.80
N ARG A 296 5.07 -16.32 9.97
CA ARG A 296 5.58 -15.06 10.52
C ARG A 296 6.32 -14.22 9.47
N HIS A 297 5.78 -13.03 9.17
CA HIS A 297 6.38 -12.08 8.23
C HIS A 297 7.85 -11.74 8.61
N PRO A 298 8.77 -11.60 7.64
CA PRO A 298 10.18 -11.33 7.87
C PRO A 298 10.49 -9.87 8.27
N LEU A 299 9.58 -9.21 9.00
CA LEU A 299 9.70 -7.80 9.37
C LEU A 299 11.01 -7.50 10.13
N PRO A 300 11.40 -8.28 11.18
CA PRO A 300 12.67 -8.04 11.85
C PRO A 300 13.89 -8.16 10.93
N GLN A 301 13.86 -9.09 9.98
CA GLN A 301 14.95 -9.33 9.02
C GLN A 301 15.06 -8.18 8.02
N LEU A 302 13.93 -7.72 7.48
CA LEU A 302 13.87 -6.56 6.60
C LEU A 302 14.44 -5.31 7.27
N LEU A 303 14.01 -5.03 8.51
CA LEU A 303 14.49 -3.87 9.26
C LEU A 303 15.97 -3.99 9.64
N ALA A 304 16.42 -5.17 10.04
CA ALA A 304 17.83 -5.41 10.37
C ALA A 304 18.74 -5.27 9.14
N ALA A 305 18.25 -5.63 7.95
CA ALA A 305 18.98 -5.46 6.69
C ALA A 305 19.03 -3.98 6.23
N GLY A 306 18.14 -3.11 6.75
CA GLY A 306 18.02 -1.72 6.34
C GLY A 306 17.04 -1.50 5.20
N ALA A 307 16.13 -2.44 4.95
CA ALA A 307 15.03 -2.24 4.00
C ALA A 307 14.08 -1.15 4.50
N ASN A 308 13.54 -0.38 3.56
CA ASN A 308 12.48 0.57 3.87
C ASN A 308 11.14 -0.19 3.95
N VAL A 309 10.46 -0.12 5.09
CA VAL A 309 9.20 -0.83 5.34
C VAL A 309 8.14 0.18 5.78
N ALA A 310 6.94 0.07 5.21
CA ALA A 310 5.77 0.85 5.60
C ALA A 310 4.59 -0.07 5.95
N LEU A 311 3.58 0.46 6.64
CA LEU A 311 2.34 -0.27 6.92
C LEU A 311 1.23 0.06 5.91
N GLY A 312 0.44 -0.95 5.58
CA GLY A 312 -0.82 -0.81 4.86
C GLY A 312 -1.93 -1.58 5.58
N THR A 313 -3.19 -1.18 5.38
CA THR A 313 -4.34 -1.95 5.87
C THR A 313 -4.84 -2.95 4.85
N ASP A 314 -4.43 -2.83 3.58
CA ASP A 314 -5.05 -3.56 2.46
C ASP A 314 -6.57 -3.25 2.44
N SER A 315 -7.45 -4.24 2.34
CA SER A 315 -8.85 -4.04 2.03
C SER A 315 -9.76 -4.54 3.15
N ARG A 316 -10.99 -4.00 3.19
CA ARG A 316 -12.04 -4.59 4.04
C ARG A 316 -12.46 -6.01 3.65
N ALA A 317 -11.96 -6.55 2.53
CA ALA A 317 -12.20 -7.93 2.14
C ALA A 317 -11.33 -8.93 2.93
N SER A 318 -10.23 -8.46 3.54
CA SER A 318 -9.24 -9.25 4.30
C SER A 318 -8.90 -8.62 5.67
N ASN A 319 -9.39 -7.41 5.95
CA ASN A 319 -9.16 -6.66 7.18
C ASN A 319 -10.49 -6.15 7.77
N PRO A 320 -10.72 -6.14 9.10
CA PRO A 320 -11.97 -5.65 9.67
C PRO A 320 -12.27 -4.15 9.44
N ASP A 321 -11.25 -3.32 9.27
CA ASP A 321 -11.36 -1.86 9.16
C ASP A 321 -10.13 -1.26 8.45
N LEU A 322 -10.15 0.04 8.21
CA LEU A 322 -9.02 0.79 7.63
C LEU A 322 -8.21 1.56 8.70
N ASN A 323 -8.18 1.05 9.93
CA ASN A 323 -7.52 1.70 11.06
C ASN A 323 -6.02 1.35 11.13
N LEU A 324 -5.17 2.22 10.59
CA LEU A 324 -3.71 2.01 10.63
C LEU A 324 -3.14 1.97 12.06
N LEU A 325 -3.79 2.58 13.06
CA LEU A 325 -3.36 2.45 14.46
C LEU A 325 -3.50 1.02 14.98
N GLU A 326 -4.46 0.25 14.48
CA GLU A 326 -4.58 -1.16 14.84
C GLU A 326 -3.50 -2.01 14.16
N GLU A 327 -3.03 -1.65 12.95
CA GLU A 327 -1.84 -2.28 12.35
C GLU A 327 -0.59 -2.03 13.22
N ILE A 328 -0.38 -0.78 13.65
CA ILE A 328 0.72 -0.40 14.55
C ILE A 328 0.63 -1.19 15.87
N ARG A 329 -0.56 -1.28 16.47
CA ARG A 329 -0.81 -2.06 17.69
C ARG A 329 -0.56 -3.54 17.47
N TYR A 330 -0.93 -4.07 16.31
CA TYR A 330 -0.66 -5.45 15.95
C TYR A 330 0.84 -5.71 15.92
N VAL A 331 1.62 -4.87 15.23
CA VAL A 331 3.07 -4.98 15.16
C VAL A 331 3.69 -4.93 16.56
N ALA A 332 3.31 -3.93 17.37
CA ALA A 332 3.85 -3.77 18.73
C ALA A 332 3.57 -4.99 19.65
N ARG A 333 2.48 -5.72 19.42
CA ARG A 333 2.13 -6.92 20.21
C ARG A 333 2.81 -8.20 19.72
N HIS A 334 3.00 -8.34 18.41
CA HIS A 334 3.47 -9.60 17.79
C HIS A 334 4.97 -9.60 17.43
N TYR A 335 5.62 -8.45 17.53
CA TYR A 335 7.08 -8.30 17.39
C TYR A 335 7.67 -7.65 18.65
N PRO A 336 7.54 -8.26 19.84
CA PRO A 336 8.02 -7.69 21.10
C PRO A 336 9.54 -7.55 21.18
N GLU A 337 10.28 -8.19 20.26
CA GLU A 337 11.72 -8.01 20.11
C GLU A 337 12.11 -6.66 19.47
N LEU A 338 11.19 -6.01 18.74
CA LEU A 338 11.43 -4.71 18.13
C LEU A 338 11.21 -3.60 19.17
N PRO A 339 11.99 -2.52 19.14
CA PRO A 339 11.70 -1.34 19.94
C PRO A 339 10.26 -0.87 19.71
N PRO A 340 9.50 -0.51 20.76
CA PRO A 340 8.12 -0.04 20.58
C PRO A 340 7.97 1.19 19.66
N SER A 341 9.02 2.00 19.52
CA SER A 341 9.02 3.14 18.59
C SER A 341 9.04 2.70 17.13
N THR A 342 9.62 1.53 16.81
CA THR A 342 9.70 1.00 15.46
C THR A 342 8.32 0.85 14.84
N ALA A 343 7.31 0.37 15.59
CA ALA A 343 5.95 0.26 15.08
C ALA A 343 5.32 1.62 14.70
N LEU A 344 5.77 2.74 15.29
CA LEU A 344 5.34 4.10 14.93
C LEU A 344 6.19 4.72 13.81
N GLU A 345 7.37 4.17 13.54
CA GLU A 345 8.31 4.64 12.51
C GLU A 345 8.00 4.01 11.14
N LEU A 346 7.37 2.81 11.12
CA LEU A 346 6.78 2.17 9.95
C LEU A 346 5.53 2.93 9.46
#